data_AF-A0A925BZK4-F1
#
_entry.id   AF-A0A925BZK4-F1
#
_cell.length_a   1.000
_cell.length_b   1.000
_cell.length_c   1.000
_cell.angle_alpha   90.00
_cell.angle_beta   90.00
_cell.angle_gamma   90.00
#
_symmetry.space_group_name_H-M   'P 1'
#
loop_
_entity.id
_entity.type
_entity.pdbx_description
1 polymer ?
#
loop_
_entity_poly.entity_id
_entity_poly.type
_entity_poly.pdbx_seq_one_letter_code
_entity_poly.pdbx_strand_id
1 'polypeptide(L)'
;MDFIFHSVFDDKGHRKYFSVYKIDDTHFRAECHHFNRARACEGDFELVKEGHNWKPSSQSFEEEAKFIGEEIDRMVPQKEFQ
;
A
#
# COMPACT_ATOMS: atom_id res chain seq x y z
N MET A 1 -5.54 -4.11 -13.42
CA MET A 1 -5.13 -3.99 -12.01
C MET A 1 -5.58 -5.26 -11.33
N ASP A 2 -4.67 -5.91 -10.60
CA ASP A 2 -4.95 -7.18 -9.95
C ASP A 2 -4.95 -6.98 -8.43
N PHE A 3 -5.99 -7.45 -7.74
CA PHE A 3 -6.01 -7.44 -6.28
C PHE A 3 -4.91 -8.34 -5.73
N ILE A 4 -4.15 -7.86 -4.75
CA ILE A 4 -3.05 -8.61 -4.13
C ILE A 4 -3.39 -8.99 -2.69
N PHE A 5 -3.71 -8.00 -1.84
CA PHE A 5 -4.00 -8.23 -0.42
C PHE A 5 -4.71 -7.03 0.23
N HIS A 6 -5.17 -7.25 1.47
CA HIS A 6 -5.62 -6.19 2.35
C HIS A 6 -4.51 -5.81 3.33
N SER A 7 -4.13 -4.55 3.38
CA SER A 7 -3.20 -3.99 4.37
C SER A 7 -3.97 -3.31 5.51
N VAL A 8 -3.41 -3.39 6.73
CA VAL A 8 -3.92 -2.68 7.91
C VAL A 8 -2.78 -1.88 8.53
N PHE A 9 -2.84 -0.56 8.38
CA PHE A 9 -1.89 0.37 8.95
C PHE A 9 -2.43 0.92 10.27
N ASP A 10 -1.64 0.87 11.34
CA ASP A 10 -2.01 1.42 12.65
C ASP A 10 -1.28 2.76 12.88
N ASP A 11 -2.05 3.84 12.89
CA ASP A 11 -1.58 5.20 13.17
C ASP A 11 -1.98 5.58 14.59
N LYS A 12 -1.10 5.29 15.56
CA LYS A 12 -1.29 5.65 16.98
C LYS A 12 -2.65 5.18 17.55
N GLY A 13 -3.07 3.97 17.20
CA GLY A 13 -4.35 3.38 17.62
C GLY A 13 -5.52 3.67 16.68
N HIS A 14 -5.30 4.40 15.59
CA HIS A 14 -6.25 4.55 14.50
C HIS A 14 -5.88 3.64 13.33
N ARG A 15 -6.68 2.58 13.13
CA ARG A 15 -6.47 1.63 12.03
C ARG A 15 -7.02 2.18 10.72
N LYS A 16 -6.16 2.26 9.70
CA LYS A 16 -6.49 2.52 8.30
C LYS A 16 -6.42 1.20 7.55
N TYR A 17 -7.41 0.92 6.70
CA TYR A 17 -7.49 -0.33 5.95
C TYR A 17 -7.35 -0.02 4.47
N PHE A 18 -6.51 -0.78 3.77
CA PHE A 18 -6.27 -0.58 2.35
C PHE A 18 -6.44 -1.88 1.59
N SER A 19 -7.15 -1.84 0.47
CA SER A 19 -7.05 -2.87 -0.57
C SER A 19 -5.91 -2.48 -1.49
N VAL A 20 -4.96 -3.39 -1.68
CA VAL A 20 -3.77 -3.14 -2.49
C VAL A 20 -3.91 -3.89 -3.80
N TYR A 21 -3.81 -3.14 -4.89
CA TYR A 21 -3.88 -3.65 -6.25
C TYR A 21 -2.56 -3.40 -6.97
N LYS A 22 -2.14 -4.35 -7.79
CA LYS A 22 -0.99 -4.21 -8.67
C LYS A 22 -1.41 -3.57 -9.99
N ILE A 23 -0.70 -2.52 -10.40
CA ILE A 23 -0.80 -1.93 -11.73
C ILE A 23 0.26 -2.58 -12.63
N ASP A 24 1.52 -2.58 -12.18
CA ASP A 24 2.66 -3.26 -12.79
C ASP A 24 3.67 -3.73 -11.73
N ASP A 25 4.85 -4.24 -12.13
CA ASP A 25 5.86 -4.79 -11.20
C ASP A 25 6.41 -3.78 -10.19
N THR A 26 6.32 -2.49 -10.49
CA THR A 26 6.83 -1.39 -9.68
C THR A 26 5.75 -0.43 -9.21
N HIS A 27 4.52 -0.57 -9.69
CA HIS A 27 3.45 0.40 -9.48
C HIS A 27 2.19 -0.26 -8.94
N PHE A 28 1.66 0.29 -7.86
CA PHE A 28 0.55 -0.26 -7.09
C PHE A 28 -0.46 0.82 -6.72
N ARG A 29 -1.69 0.42 -6.45
CA ARG A 29 -2.78 1.28 -5.99
C ARG A 29 -3.23 0.82 -4.60
N ALA A 30 -3.25 1.73 -3.64
CA ALA A 30 -3.81 1.50 -2.32
C ALA A 30 -5.15 2.24 -2.21
N GLU A 31 -6.25 1.49 -2.18
CA GLU A 31 -7.59 2.03 -1.99
C GLU A 31 -7.99 1.90 -0.53
N CYS A 32 -8.31 3.02 0.10
CA CYS A 32 -8.70 3.05 1.48
C CYS A 32 -10.15 2.60 1.67
N HIS A 33 -10.36 1.69 2.63
CA HIS A 33 -11.67 1.20 3.00
C HIS A 33 -11.98 1.46 4.47
N HIS A 34 -13.26 1.73 4.76
CA HIS A 34 -13.78 1.78 6.12
C HIS A 34 -14.94 0.79 6.24
N PHE A 35 -14.84 -0.17 7.16
CA PHE A 35 -15.83 -1.23 7.31
C PHE A 35 -17.19 -0.76 7.86
N ASN A 36 -17.30 0.44 8.45
CA ASN A 36 -18.48 0.81 9.27
C ASN A 36 -19.02 2.25 9.16
N ARG A 37 -18.51 3.14 8.30
CA ARG A 37 -19.08 4.48 8.13
C ARG A 37 -18.87 5.03 6.72
N ALA A 38 -19.90 5.72 6.20
CA ALA A 38 -19.85 6.54 4.98
C ALA A 38 -18.99 7.81 5.15
N ARG A 39 -17.78 7.68 5.73
CA ARG A 39 -16.77 8.71 5.56
C ARG A 39 -16.18 8.48 4.18
N ALA A 40 -16.12 9.53 3.37
CA ALA A 40 -15.31 9.53 2.16
C ALA A 40 -13.89 9.18 2.59
N CYS A 41 -13.41 7.99 2.22
CA CYS A 41 -11.99 7.76 2.32
C CYS A 41 -11.34 8.47 1.14
N GLU A 42 -10.94 9.71 1.35
CA GLU A 42 -10.11 10.47 0.40
C GLU A 42 -8.63 10.03 0.47
N GLY A 43 -8.39 8.85 1.05
CA GLY A 43 -7.09 8.28 1.44
C GLY A 43 -6.47 7.38 0.38
N ASP A 44 -6.95 7.49 -0.85
CA ASP A 44 -6.54 6.68 -1.97
C ASP A 44 -5.25 7.21 -2.58
N PHE A 45 -4.24 6.36 -2.76
CA PHE A 45 -2.98 6.76 -3.38
C PHE A 45 -2.40 5.67 -4.29
N GLU A 46 -1.47 6.08 -5.15
CA GLU A 46 -0.61 5.19 -5.92
C GLU A 46 0.75 5.09 -5.23
N LEU A 47 1.39 3.94 -5.37
CA LEU A 47 2.64 3.58 -4.73
C LEU A 47 3.63 3.10 -5.79
N VAL A 48 4.77 3.80 -5.93
CA VAL A 48 5.83 3.48 -6.88
C VAL A 48 7.06 2.96 -6.14
N LYS A 49 7.68 1.89 -6.67
CA LYS A 49 8.99 1.42 -6.25
C LYS A 49 10.08 2.18 -7.00
N GLU A 50 10.88 2.95 -6.28
CA GLU A 50 12.08 3.63 -6.80
C GLU A 50 13.33 3.02 -6.15
N GLY A 51 13.94 2.06 -6.84
CA GLY A 51 15.06 1.29 -6.30
C GLY A 51 14.61 0.43 -5.11
N HIS A 52 15.14 0.72 -3.92
CA HIS A 52 14.77 0.05 -2.66
C HIS A 52 13.73 0.82 -1.84
N ASN A 53 13.26 1.97 -2.33
CA ASN A 53 12.33 2.82 -1.60
C ASN A 53 10.95 2.77 -2.25
N TRP A 54 9.92 2.90 -1.42
CA TRP A 54 8.52 2.99 -1.84
C TRP A 54 8.02 4.41 -1.63
N LYS A 55 7.43 5.01 -2.67
CA LYS A 55 6.95 6.40 -2.64
C LYS A 55 5.47 6.50 -3.01
N PRO A 56 4.69 7.31 -2.29
CA PRO A 56 3.31 7.58 -2.67
C PRO A 56 3.22 8.63 -3.80
N SER A 57 2.10 8.67 -4.50
CA SER A 57 1.73 9.76 -5.39
C SER A 57 1.43 11.08 -4.67
N SER A 58 1.18 11.03 -3.35
CA SER A 58 1.02 12.20 -2.47
C SER A 58 1.82 12.04 -1.18
N GLN A 59 2.59 13.07 -0.81
CA GLN A 59 3.44 13.07 0.39
C GLN A 59 2.68 12.84 1.71
N SER A 60 1.36 13.06 1.72
CA SER A 60 0.53 12.78 2.89
C SER A 60 0.43 11.29 3.25
N PHE A 61 0.92 10.39 2.39
CA PHE A 61 0.89 8.93 2.59
C PHE A 61 2.27 8.29 2.68
N GLU A 62 3.32 9.05 3.05
CA GLU A 62 4.69 8.51 3.09
C GLU A 62 4.85 7.31 4.04
N GLU A 63 4.21 7.37 5.22
CA GLU A 63 4.28 6.30 6.20
C GLU A 63 3.50 5.07 5.74
N GLU A 64 2.29 5.26 5.21
CA GLU A 64 1.46 4.20 4.62
C GLU A 64 2.15 3.54 3.43
N ALA A 65 2.73 4.34 2.52
CA ALA A 65 3.47 3.87 1.36
C ALA A 65 4.65 2.99 1.75
N LYS A 66 5.45 3.44 2.72
CA LYS A 66 6.58 2.67 3.22
C LYS A 66 6.11 1.34 3.82
N PHE A 67 5.09 1.38 4.67
CA PHE A 67 4.55 0.19 5.33
C PHE A 67 4.00 -0.83 4.33
N ILE A 68 3.12 -0.39 3.42
CA ILE A 68 2.51 -1.24 2.39
C ILE A 68 3.57 -1.78 1.42
N GLY A 69 4.54 -0.95 1.04
CA GLY A 69 5.66 -1.35 0.20
C GLY A 69 6.49 -2.49 0.80
N GLU A 70 6.79 -2.41 2.10
CA GLU A 70 7.47 -3.49 2.81
C GLU A 70 6.61 -4.77 2.88
N GLU A 71 5.28 -4.66 2.95
CA GLU A 71 4.38 -5.82 2.82
C GLU A 71 4.45 -6.45 1.44
N ILE A 72 4.43 -5.64 0.37
CA ILE A 72 4.59 -6.11 -1.01
C ILE A 72 5.91 -6.87 -1.16
N ASP A 73 7.02 -6.32 -0.65
CA ASP A 73 8.34 -6.96 -0.73
C ASP A 73 8.40 -8.32 0.01
N ARG A 74 7.62 -8.49 1.08
CA ARG A 74 7.49 -9.79 1.78
C ARG A 74 6.67 -10.81 1.00
N MET A 75 5.77 -10.37 0.12
CA MET A 75 4.88 -11.24 -0.65
C MET A 75 5.50 -11.71 -1.96
N VAL A 76 6.41 -10.94 -2.56
CA VAL A 76 7.16 -11.40 -3.73
C VAL A 76 8.04 -12.57 -3.30
N PRO A 77 7.91 -13.76 -3.92
CA PRO A 77 8.82 -14.86 -3.63
C PRO A 77 10.23 -14.34 -3.85
N GLN A 78 11.08 -14.39 -2.82
CA GLN A 78 12.50 -14.10 -2.97
C GLN A 78 13.04 -15.11 -3.97
N LYS A 79 13.05 -14.74 -5.26
CA LYS A 79 13.79 -15.49 -6.27
C LYS A 79 15.25 -15.30 -5.91
N GLU A 80 15.74 -16.28 -5.17
CA GLU A 80 17.09 -16.82 -5.21
C GLU A 80 18.15 -15.75 -5.47
N PHE A 81 18.65 -15.15 -4.40
CA PHE A 81 20.05 -14.79 -4.36
C PHE A 81 20.86 -16.10 -4.39
N GLN A 82 21.12 -16.61 -5.60
CA GLN A 82 22.22 -17.51 -5.91
C GLN A 82 23.40 -16.69 -6.41
#